data_AF-A0A530CJF3-F1
#
_entry.id   AF-A0A530CJF3-F1
#
_cell.length_a   1.000
_cell.length_b   1.000
_cell.length_c   1.000
_cell.angle_alpha   90.00
_cell.angle_beta   90.00
_cell.angle_gamma   90.00
#
_symmetry.space_group_name_H-M   'P 1'
#
loop_
_entity.id
_entity.type
_entity.pdbx_description
1 polymer ?
#
loop_
_entity_poly.entity_id
_entity_poly.type
_entity_poly.pdbx_seq_one_letter_code
_entity_poly.pdbx_strand_id
1 'polypeptide(L)'
;MEAASSSGLVLHKKVDDCDIWSRNDEQPALRVVVDRFIARANIAHFEDLLAAETDPEKRRVIENLLARERQKLEIAEHQAEAAGKPSDPKK
;
A
#
# COMPACT_ATOMS: atom_id res chain seq x y z
N MET A 1 1.27 -9.15 50.92
CA MET A 1 0.33 -8.38 50.08
C MET A 1 1.10 -7.21 49.54
N GLU A 2 1.24 -7.12 48.22
CA GLU A 2 1.27 -5.89 47.42
C GLU A 2 1.55 -6.34 45.98
N ALA A 3 0.48 -6.30 45.19
CA ALA A 3 0.49 -6.63 43.78
C ALA A 3 0.78 -5.36 43.00
N ALA A 4 1.79 -5.38 42.15
CA ALA A 4 1.94 -4.39 41.08
C ALA A 4 2.31 -5.13 39.80
N SER A 5 1.29 -5.78 39.22
CA SER A 5 1.29 -6.21 37.84
C SER A 5 1.30 -4.95 36.97
N SER A 6 2.49 -4.49 36.59
CA SER A 6 2.64 -3.42 35.61
C SER A 6 2.38 -4.02 34.24
N SER A 7 1.12 -4.01 33.83
CA SER A 7 0.70 -4.40 32.48
C SER A 7 1.33 -3.43 31.48
N GLY A 8 2.41 -3.88 30.84
CA GLY A 8 2.98 -3.22 29.67
C GLY A 8 1.90 -3.04 28.62
N LEU A 9 1.47 -1.80 28.42
CA LEU A 9 0.53 -1.41 27.38
C LEU A 9 1.25 -1.62 26.04
N VAL A 10 1.13 -2.83 25.47
CA VAL A 10 1.52 -3.07 24.09
C VAL A 10 0.54 -2.28 23.24
N LEU A 11 0.91 -1.05 22.90
CA LEU A 11 0.32 -0.31 21.79
C LEU A 11 0.55 -1.19 20.56
N HIS A 12 -0.41 -2.05 20.28
CA HIS A 12 -0.61 -2.71 19.00
C HIS A 12 -0.82 -1.56 18.02
N LYS A 13 0.28 -0.99 17.50
CA LYS A 13 0.25 -0.12 16.34
C LYS A 13 -0.42 -0.96 15.28
N LYS A 14 -1.65 -0.59 14.95
CA LYS A 14 -2.33 -1.09 13.78
C LYS A 14 -1.45 -0.61 12.64
N VAL A 15 -0.58 -1.49 12.17
CA VAL A 15 0.20 -1.25 10.96
C VAL A 15 -0.86 -1.20 9.89
N ASP A 16 -1.32 0.00 9.56
CA ASP A 16 -2.13 0.21 8.38
C ASP A 16 -1.29 -0.36 7.23
N ASP A 17 -1.86 -1.19 6.37
CA ASP A 17 -1.11 -1.82 5.25
C ASP A 17 -0.40 -0.76 4.38
N CYS A 18 -0.85 0.50 4.47
CA CYS A 18 -0.25 1.71 3.90
C CYS A 18 1.14 2.07 4.48
N ASP A 19 1.38 1.81 5.78
CA ASP A 19 2.63 2.13 6.49
C ASP A 19 3.82 1.26 6.06
N ILE A 20 3.57 0.08 5.49
CA ILE A 20 4.64 -0.86 5.07
C ILE A 20 5.50 -0.21 3.98
N TRP A 21 4.94 0.71 3.21
CA TRP A 21 5.61 1.37 2.08
C TRP A 21 6.05 2.80 2.38
N SER A 22 5.57 3.41 3.47
CA SER A 22 5.94 4.77 3.89
C SER A 22 7.38 4.92 4.36
N ARG A 23 8.10 3.83 4.66
CA ARG A 23 9.30 3.87 5.52
C ARG A 23 10.65 3.93 4.81
N ASN A 24 10.70 4.11 3.48
CA ASN A 24 11.96 4.05 2.73
C ASN A 24 12.22 5.33 1.93
N ASP A 25 12.44 6.44 2.65
CA ASP A 25 12.61 7.82 2.16
C ASP A 25 13.87 8.10 1.31
N GLU A 26 14.69 7.11 0.94
CA GLU A 26 16.03 7.38 0.38
C GLU A 26 16.23 7.15 -1.13
N GLN A 27 15.20 6.77 -1.92
CA GLN A 27 15.31 6.78 -3.40
C GLN A 27 13.96 7.10 -4.10
N PRO A 28 13.71 8.36 -4.50
CA PRO A 28 12.34 8.85 -4.71
C PRO A 28 11.71 8.59 -6.09
N ALA A 29 12.47 8.30 -7.15
CA ALA A 29 11.89 8.26 -8.51
C ALA A 29 11.68 6.84 -9.07
N LEU A 30 12.71 5.97 -8.96
CA LEU A 30 12.63 4.62 -9.52
C LEU A 30 11.64 3.73 -8.77
N ARG A 31 11.55 3.86 -7.44
CA ARG A 31 10.57 3.11 -6.64
C ARG A 31 9.14 3.43 -7.01
N VAL A 32 8.79 4.71 -7.10
CA VAL A 32 7.43 5.15 -7.46
C VAL A 32 7.00 4.61 -8.82
N VAL A 33 7.91 4.65 -9.80
CA VAL A 33 7.65 4.10 -11.14
C VAL A 33 7.45 2.58 -11.06
N VAL A 34 8.32 1.86 -10.37
CA VAL A 34 8.23 0.39 -10.22
C VAL A 34 6.99 -0.03 -9.43
N ASP A 35 6.65 0.65 -8.34
CA ASP A 35 5.50 0.37 -7.49
C ASP A 35 4.20 0.58 -8.28
N ARG A 36 4.13 1.62 -9.12
CA ARG A 36 3.02 1.83 -10.06
C ARG A 36 2.88 0.67 -11.05
N PHE A 37 3.99 0.18 -11.62
CA PHE A 37 3.96 -0.94 -12.55
C PHE A 37 3.52 -2.24 -11.88
N ILE A 38 4.04 -2.52 -10.68
CA ILE A 38 3.67 -3.71 -9.90
C ILE A 38 2.20 -3.65 -9.52
N ALA A 39 1.72 -2.53 -8.99
CA ALA A 39 0.32 -2.37 -8.61
C ALA A 39 -0.62 -2.56 -9.81
N ARG A 40 -0.28 -2.03 -11.00
CA ARG A 40 -1.04 -2.25 -12.23
C ARG A 40 -1.07 -3.72 -12.66
N ALA A 41 0.07 -4.40 -12.63
CA ALA A 41 0.15 -5.81 -12.97
C ALA A 41 -0.67 -6.67 -11.99
N ASN A 42 -0.61 -6.36 -10.70
CA ASN A 42 -1.38 -7.05 -9.66
C ASN A 42 -2.89 -6.82 -9.83
N ILE A 43 -3.31 -5.60 -10.15
CA ILE A 43 -4.73 -5.29 -10.42
C ILE A 43 -5.25 -6.15 -11.56
N ALA A 44 -4.55 -6.16 -12.70
CA ALA A 44 -4.96 -6.97 -13.86
C ALA A 44 -5.02 -8.47 -13.49
N HIS A 45 -4.03 -8.96 -12.75
CA HIS A 45 -4.00 -10.36 -12.31
C HIS A 45 -5.16 -10.71 -11.37
N PHE A 46 -5.50 -9.83 -10.42
CA PHE A 46 -6.61 -10.05 -9.51
C PHE A 46 -7.98 -9.90 -10.19
N GLU A 47 -8.11 -9.05 -11.20
CA GLU A 47 -9.32 -8.99 -12.05
C GLU A 47 -9.54 -10.30 -12.80
N ASP A 48 -8.49 -10.86 -13.40
CA ASP A 48 -8.56 -12.16 -14.08
C ASP A 48 -8.90 -13.30 -13.10
N LEU A 49 -8.27 -13.31 -11.93
CA LEU A 49 -8.58 -14.28 -10.87
C LEU A 49 -10.03 -14.17 -10.39
N LEU A 50 -10.55 -12.95 -10.24
CA LEU A 50 -11.93 -12.73 -9.81
C LEU A 50 -12.96 -13.15 -10.88
N ALA A 51 -12.61 -13.02 -12.15
CA ALA A 51 -13.44 -13.46 -13.27
C ALA A 51 -13.53 -14.99 -13.33
N ALA A 52 -12.43 -15.69 -13.01
CA ALA A 52 -12.38 -17.15 -13.01
C ALA A 52 -12.89 -17.78 -11.70
N GLU A 53 -12.92 -17.04 -10.59
CA GLU A 53 -13.29 -17.57 -9.29
C GLU A 53 -14.81 -17.68 -9.10
N THR A 54 -15.26 -18.89 -8.77
CA THR A 54 -16.66 -19.24 -8.51
C THR A 54 -16.99 -19.33 -7.03
N ASP A 55 -15.98 -19.54 -6.19
CA ASP A 55 -16.17 -19.66 -4.74
C ASP A 55 -16.40 -18.27 -4.09
N PRO A 56 -17.53 -18.05 -3.39
CA PRO A 56 -17.88 -16.75 -2.87
C PRO A 56 -16.94 -16.25 -1.75
N GLU A 57 -16.32 -17.15 -1.00
CA GLU A 57 -15.37 -16.76 0.05
C GLU A 57 -14.04 -16.32 -0.56
N LYS A 58 -13.52 -17.07 -1.53
CA LYS A 58 -12.32 -16.71 -2.28
C LYS A 58 -12.52 -15.42 -3.09
N ARG A 59 -13.68 -15.24 -3.73
CA ARG A 59 -14.03 -13.98 -4.41
C ARG A 59 -13.90 -12.78 -3.47
N ARG A 60 -14.46 -12.87 -2.26
CA ARG A 60 -14.34 -11.80 -1.25
C ARG A 60 -12.90 -11.51 -0.85
N VAL A 61 -12.06 -12.55 -0.77
CA VAL A 61 -10.62 -12.36 -0.49
C VAL A 61 -9.95 -11.64 -1.67
N ILE A 62 -10.20 -12.07 -2.90
CA ILE A 62 -9.63 -11.46 -4.11
C ILE A 62 -10.10 -10.00 -4.24
N GLU A 63 -11.37 -9.70 -3.97
CA GLU A 63 -11.90 -8.33 -3.95
C GLU A 63 -11.20 -7.45 -2.91
N ASN A 64 -10.94 -7.97 -1.71
CA ASN A 64 -10.17 -7.25 -0.69
C ASN A 64 -8.72 -6.99 -1.11
N LEU A 65 -8.07 -7.96 -1.76
CA LEU A 65 -6.72 -7.79 -2.30
C LEU A 65 -6.70 -6.76 -3.43
N LEU A 66 -7.67 -6.82 -4.34
CA LEU A 66 -7.84 -5.85 -5.43
C LEU A 66 -8.01 -4.42 -4.89
N ALA A 67 -8.83 -4.23 -3.86
CA ALA A 67 -9.03 -2.93 -3.23
C ALA A 67 -7.71 -2.36 -2.66
N ARG A 68 -6.90 -3.21 -2.01
CA ARG A 68 -5.57 -2.82 -1.50
C ARG A 68 -4.63 -2.42 -2.64
N GLU A 69 -4.58 -3.20 -3.72
CA GLU A 69 -3.71 -2.88 -4.87
C GLU A 69 -4.14 -1.59 -5.60
N ARG A 70 -5.43 -1.29 -5.67
CA ARG A 70 -5.92 0.00 -6.19
C ARG A 70 -5.48 1.18 -5.33
N GLN A 71 -5.57 1.06 -4.01
CA GLN A 71 -5.09 2.09 -3.07
C GLN A 71 -3.57 2.31 -3.21
N LYS A 72 -2.82 1.23 -3.35
CA LYS A 72 -1.37 1.24 -3.61
C LYS A 72 -1.01 1.96 -4.90
N LEU A 73 -1.79 1.74 -5.97
CA LEU A 73 -1.63 2.47 -7.22
C LEU A 73 -1.91 3.96 -7.06
N GLU A 74 -2.97 4.34 -6.36
CA GLU A 74 -3.32 5.74 -6.08
C GLU A 74 -2.17 6.47 -5.35
N ILE A 75 -1.59 5.84 -4.33
CA ILE A 75 -0.44 6.39 -3.60
C ILE A 75 0.77 6.58 -4.52
N ALA A 76 1.10 5.56 -5.33
CA ALA A 76 2.21 5.65 -6.27
C ALA A 76 1.98 6.73 -7.35
N GLU A 77 0.74 6.93 -7.79
CA GLU A 77 0.39 7.98 -8.74
C GLU A 77 0.54 9.38 -8.12
N HIS A 78 0.05 9.59 -6.90
CA HIS A 78 0.24 10.85 -6.19
C HIS A 78 1.71 11.16 -5.89
N GLN A 79 2.52 10.14 -5.57
CA GLN A 79 3.96 10.31 -5.38
C GLN A 79 4.68 10.64 -6.70
N ALA A 80 4.23 10.07 -7.83
CA ALA A 80 4.78 10.38 -9.14
C ALA A 80 4.47 11.84 -9.55
N GLU A 81 3.25 12.32 -9.26
CA GLU A 81 2.85 13.71 -9.49
C GLU A 81 3.63 14.69 -8.60
N ALA A 82 3.89 14.33 -7.35
CA ALA A 82 4.69 15.14 -6.43
C ALA A 82 6.16 15.23 -6.88
N ALA A 83 6.73 14.15 -7.41
CA ALA A 83 8.10 14.12 -7.93
C ALA A 83 8.26 14.84 -9.29
N GLY A 84 7.17 15.09 -10.02
CA GLY A 84 7.16 15.68 -11.36
C GLY A 84 7.12 17.21 -11.42
N LYS A 85 7.15 17.93 -10.29
CA LYS A 85 7.22 19.40 -10.29
C LYS A 85 8.69 19.85 -10.27
N PRO A 86 9.28 20.30 -11.41
CA PRO A 86 10.50 21.10 -11.34
C PRO A 86 10.12 22.41 -10.65
N SER A 87 10.55 22.59 -9.41
CA SER A 87 10.61 23.91 -8.81
C SER A 87 11.65 24.70 -9.61
N ASP A 88 11.19 25.50 -10.58
CA ASP A 88 12.01 26.49 -11.28
C ASP A 88 12.84 27.29 -10.25
N PRO A 89 14.18 27.25 -10.31
CA PRO A 89 14.99 28.18 -9.53
C PRO A 89 14.84 29.53 -10.22
N LYS A 90 13.91 30.34 -9.72
CA LYS A 90 13.77 31.74 -10.15
C LYS A 90 15.08 32.45 -9.82
N LYS A 91 15.78 32.81 -10.89
CA LYS A 91 17.04 33.55 -10.95
C LYS A 91 16.95 34.91 -10.27
#